data_AF-A0A956FBB1-F1
#
_entry.id   AF-A0A956FBB1-F1
#
_cell.length_a   1.000
_cell.length_b   1.000
_cell.length_c   1.000
_cell.angle_alpha   90.00
_cell.angle_beta   90.00
_cell.angle_gamma   90.00
#
_symmetry.space_group_name_H-M   'P 1'
#
loop_
_entity.id
_entity.type
_entity.pdbx_description
1 polymer ?
#
loop_
_entity_poly.entity_id
_entity_poly.type
_entity_poly.pdbx_seq_one_letter_code
_entity_poly.pdbx_strand_id
1 'polypeptide(L)'
;MTSSPSSSSGLASPEELEQRAKTLLSIVRRQARRPYVVELAGTPKAGKTSALHVLKSFFKECGYQVQLMRERASDCPIAMKGHFFFNTWTTTTMIASMLENLDTEADILLLDRGVFDSIVWLEDQSRAGQVTPEERKIFRDFALLDRWRSLTDLTCVLTVTPEVAMQRENASLLVPRSGSIVSGKFLSRYNSVLATVREDVDDLFNFVDIDTSEHEPRHVHHHLASALIERMHHWVDPEIAAIPRATAEALFGDQPVLDLASSIGAIQREVVSRPRSVLERDEGFVQLVAAAVLRNDGKVLLVRRSAEDDEKRVTFGRDLLWKGCHVPRPDASGTDVVAMASSALEERLKEDFYLARLDSELRPWVLVWSRNPREVRHLGIVFDLEIPNAELARSLTGKVFKRDRNRTRIKLQELVRPTELHARMASAGGELQLESWSRDLLDHEVRRGGGVSQ
;
A
#
# COMPACT_ATOMS: atom_id res chain seq x y z
N MET A 1 -2.04 -48.18 -2.65
CA MET A 1 -3.37 -47.62 -2.29
C MET A 1 -3.19 -46.75 -1.06
N THR A 2 -2.94 -45.47 -1.28
CA THR A 2 -2.94 -44.42 -0.25
C THR A 2 -3.42 -43.18 -0.97
N SER A 3 -4.72 -42.93 -0.84
CA SER A 3 -5.47 -41.83 -1.43
C SER A 3 -5.01 -40.51 -0.83
N SER A 4 -4.47 -39.64 -1.67
CA SER A 4 -4.29 -38.22 -1.41
C SER A 4 -5.66 -37.57 -1.14
N PRO A 5 -5.80 -36.69 -0.14
CA PRO A 5 -7.06 -36.00 0.10
C PRO A 5 -7.28 -34.96 -1.00
N SER A 6 -8.35 -35.15 -1.77
CA SER A 6 -8.93 -34.15 -2.66
C SER A 6 -9.47 -32.98 -1.83
N SER A 7 -8.74 -31.88 -1.77
CA SER A 7 -9.21 -30.64 -1.17
C SER A 7 -10.08 -29.87 -2.16
N SER A 8 -11.36 -30.22 -2.27
CA SER A 8 -12.38 -29.29 -2.74
C SER A 8 -12.65 -28.29 -1.62
N SER A 9 -11.90 -27.19 -1.56
CA SER A 9 -12.28 -26.05 -0.73
C SER A 9 -13.53 -25.43 -1.34
N GLY A 10 -14.69 -25.70 -0.74
CA GLY A 10 -15.94 -25.05 -1.12
C GLY A 10 -15.76 -23.54 -0.97
N LEU A 11 -16.00 -22.80 -2.05
CA LEU A 11 -16.12 -21.34 -1.98
C LEU A 11 -17.16 -21.00 -0.89
N ALA A 12 -16.86 -19.99 -0.07
CA ALA A 12 -17.78 -19.49 0.95
C ALA A 12 -19.17 -19.22 0.35
N SER A 13 -20.23 -19.27 1.15
CA SER A 13 -21.54 -18.82 0.68
C SER A 13 -21.53 -17.31 0.36
N PRO A 14 -22.43 -16.81 -0.52
CA PRO A 14 -22.54 -15.38 -0.79
C PRO A 14 -22.77 -14.53 0.47
N GLU A 15 -23.55 -15.04 1.43
CA GLU A 15 -23.82 -14.37 2.71
C GLU A 15 -22.57 -14.30 3.60
N GLU A 16 -21.78 -15.38 3.67
CA GLU A 16 -20.48 -15.36 4.36
C GLU A 16 -19.51 -14.39 3.69
N LEU A 17 -19.51 -14.32 2.36
CA LEU A 17 -18.66 -13.41 1.61
C LEU A 17 -19.01 -11.94 1.88
N GLU A 18 -20.30 -11.62 1.89
CA GLU A 18 -20.80 -10.29 2.26
C GLU A 18 -20.40 -9.91 3.69
N GLN A 19 -20.55 -10.83 4.64
CA GLN A 19 -20.18 -10.59 6.04
C GLN A 19 -18.66 -10.38 6.22
N ARG A 20 -17.84 -11.14 5.49
CA ARG A 20 -16.38 -10.93 5.46
C ARG A 20 -16.02 -9.55 4.91
N ALA A 21 -16.65 -9.12 3.81
CA ALA A 21 -16.43 -7.79 3.24
C ALA A 21 -16.82 -6.69 4.22
N LYS A 22 -18.00 -6.76 4.86
CA LYS A 22 -18.42 -5.76 5.86
C LYS A 22 -17.47 -5.67 7.05
N THR A 23 -16.98 -6.81 7.53
CA THR A 23 -16.00 -6.85 8.62
C THR A 23 -14.68 -6.19 8.20
N LEU A 24 -14.18 -6.54 7.02
CA LEU A 24 -12.95 -6.00 6.46
C LEU A 24 -13.01 -4.49 6.23
N LEU A 25 -14.16 -3.95 5.80
CA LEU A 25 -14.33 -2.51 5.59
C LEU A 25 -13.95 -1.67 6.83
N SER A 26 -14.30 -2.15 8.02
CA SER A 26 -13.95 -1.46 9.27
C SER A 26 -12.43 -1.37 9.48
N ILE A 27 -11.69 -2.40 9.07
CA ILE A 27 -10.24 -2.46 9.13
C ILE A 27 -9.65 -1.54 8.05
N VAL A 28 -10.19 -1.62 6.82
CA VAL A 28 -9.78 -0.77 5.69
C VAL A 28 -9.83 0.71 6.08
N ARG A 29 -10.94 1.17 6.63
CA ARG A 29 -11.09 2.60 6.96
C ARG A 29 -10.17 3.07 8.09
N ARG A 30 -9.81 2.18 9.02
CA ARG A 30 -8.93 2.48 10.15
C ARG A 30 -7.44 2.40 9.79
N GLN A 31 -7.07 1.51 8.89
CA GLN A 31 -5.67 1.15 8.64
C GLN A 31 -5.15 1.57 7.27
N ALA A 32 -5.97 1.56 6.22
CA ALA A 32 -5.52 1.89 4.86
C ALA A 32 -5.30 3.40 4.67
N ARG A 33 -4.31 3.74 3.85
CA ARG A 33 -3.91 5.13 3.57
C ARG A 33 -4.25 5.60 2.16
N ARG A 34 -4.46 4.64 1.25
CA ARG A 34 -4.83 4.82 -0.14
C ARG A 34 -5.87 3.76 -0.53
N PRO A 35 -6.56 3.88 -1.68
CA PRO A 35 -7.38 2.79 -2.20
C PRO A 35 -6.61 1.52 -2.46
N TYR A 36 -7.31 0.41 -2.28
CA TYR A 36 -6.90 -0.87 -2.85
C TYR A 36 -7.23 -0.83 -4.35
N VAL A 37 -6.20 -0.98 -5.18
CA VAL A 37 -6.28 -0.79 -6.63
C VAL A 37 -6.22 -2.14 -7.32
N VAL A 38 -7.26 -2.46 -8.07
CA VAL A 38 -7.40 -3.76 -8.73
C VAL A 38 -7.55 -3.59 -10.23
N GLU A 39 -6.65 -4.20 -10.98
CA GLU A 39 -6.69 -4.27 -12.43
C GLU A 39 -7.43 -5.53 -12.89
N LEU A 40 -8.40 -5.38 -13.81
CA LEU A 40 -8.94 -6.51 -14.56
C LEU A 40 -8.38 -6.50 -15.98
N ALA A 41 -7.58 -7.52 -16.29
CA ALA A 41 -6.91 -7.72 -17.57
C ALA A 41 -7.24 -9.09 -18.16
N GLY A 42 -6.80 -9.33 -19.40
CA GLY A 42 -6.89 -10.65 -20.04
C GLY A 42 -7.67 -10.67 -21.35
N THR A 43 -8.04 -11.86 -21.81
CA THR A 43 -8.53 -12.10 -23.17
C THR A 43 -9.77 -11.25 -23.51
N PRO A 44 -9.88 -10.71 -24.74
CA PRO A 44 -11.12 -10.11 -25.22
C PRO A 44 -12.30 -11.07 -25.04
N LYS A 45 -13.46 -10.55 -24.58
CA LYS A 45 -14.67 -11.33 -24.30
C LYS A 45 -14.57 -12.37 -23.15
N ALA A 46 -13.54 -12.31 -22.31
CA ALA A 46 -13.46 -13.11 -21.09
C ALA A 46 -14.43 -12.69 -19.96
N GLY A 47 -15.22 -11.62 -20.14
CA GLY A 47 -16.20 -11.17 -19.14
C GLY A 47 -15.70 -10.11 -18.15
N LYS A 48 -14.54 -9.49 -18.40
CA LYS A 48 -13.93 -8.45 -17.54
C LYS A 48 -14.88 -7.31 -17.16
N THR A 49 -15.48 -6.64 -18.14
CA THR A 49 -16.38 -5.51 -17.90
C THR A 49 -17.61 -5.92 -17.08
N SER A 50 -18.18 -7.10 -17.34
CA SER A 50 -19.28 -7.65 -16.56
C SER A 50 -18.86 -7.93 -15.11
N ALA A 51 -17.70 -8.56 -14.91
CA ALA A 51 -17.15 -8.83 -13.59
C ALA A 51 -16.88 -7.53 -12.81
N LEU A 52 -16.29 -6.51 -13.44
CA LEU A 52 -16.09 -5.18 -12.85
C LEU A 52 -17.38 -4.58 -12.31
N HIS A 53 -18.47 -4.64 -13.08
CA HIS A 53 -19.76 -4.11 -12.67
C HIS A 53 -20.39 -4.88 -11.51
N VAL A 54 -20.24 -6.20 -11.50
CA VAL A 54 -20.74 -7.04 -10.40
C VAL A 54 -19.94 -6.79 -9.13
N LEU A 55 -18.60 -6.78 -9.20
CA LEU A 55 -17.72 -6.47 -8.06
C LEU A 55 -18.03 -5.08 -7.50
N LYS A 56 -18.18 -4.07 -8.37
CA LYS A 56 -18.56 -2.72 -7.95
C LYS A 56 -19.88 -2.71 -7.17
N SER A 57 -20.89 -3.43 -7.66
CA SER A 57 -22.21 -3.46 -7.02
C SER A 57 -22.14 -4.15 -5.67
N PHE A 58 -21.52 -5.34 -5.62
CA PHE A 58 -21.30 -6.11 -4.41
C PHE A 58 -20.59 -5.31 -3.30
N PHE A 59 -19.45 -4.68 -3.60
CA PHE A 59 -18.72 -3.91 -2.59
C PHE A 59 -19.47 -2.64 -2.17
N LYS A 60 -20.22 -2.00 -3.07
CA LYS A 60 -21.09 -0.88 -2.69
C LYS A 60 -22.22 -1.30 -1.76
N GLU A 61 -22.84 -2.44 -1.99
CA GLU A 61 -23.85 -3.03 -1.09
C GLU A 61 -23.25 -3.37 0.28
N CYS A 62 -21.97 -3.79 0.31
CA CYS A 62 -21.20 -3.96 1.54
C CYS A 62 -20.77 -2.63 2.21
N GLY A 63 -21.08 -1.48 1.62
CA GLY A 63 -20.81 -0.15 2.18
C GLY A 63 -19.48 0.50 1.77
N TYR A 64 -18.73 -0.09 0.84
CA TYR A 64 -17.47 0.47 0.34
C TYR A 64 -17.71 1.65 -0.61
N GLN A 65 -16.80 2.63 -0.58
CA GLN A 65 -16.69 3.65 -1.60
C GLN A 65 -15.89 3.11 -2.79
N VAL A 66 -16.58 2.61 -3.81
CA VAL A 66 -15.94 2.00 -4.99
C VAL A 66 -15.96 2.96 -6.17
N GLN A 67 -14.77 3.22 -6.74
CA GLN A 67 -14.62 3.97 -7.96
C GLN A 67 -14.16 3.06 -9.11
N LEU A 68 -14.89 3.15 -10.22
CA LEU A 68 -14.57 2.41 -11.45
C LEU A 68 -13.85 3.36 -12.40
N MET A 69 -12.64 2.97 -12.78
CA MET A 69 -11.84 3.65 -13.79
C MET A 69 -12.03 2.92 -15.10
N ARG A 70 -12.84 3.52 -15.97
CA ARG A 70 -13.13 2.94 -17.29
C ARG A 70 -11.93 3.11 -18.21
N GLU A 71 -11.73 2.11 -19.05
CA GLU A 71 -10.79 2.16 -20.15
C GLU A 71 -11.11 3.36 -21.04
N ARG A 72 -10.11 4.17 -21.39
CA ARG A 72 -10.27 5.33 -22.29
C ARG A 72 -9.98 5.02 -23.76
N ALA A 73 -9.88 3.75 -24.14
CA ALA A 73 -9.62 3.33 -25.51
C ALA A 73 -10.70 3.81 -26.51
N SER A 74 -11.95 3.94 -26.07
CA SER A 74 -13.03 4.53 -26.88
C SER A 74 -12.87 6.04 -27.08
N ASP A 75 -12.23 6.70 -26.11
CA ASP A 75 -12.07 8.15 -26.05
C ASP A 75 -10.72 8.59 -26.65
N CYS A 76 -9.87 7.63 -26.99
CA CYS A 76 -8.56 7.88 -27.57
C CYS A 76 -8.72 8.56 -28.94
N PRO A 77 -8.08 9.72 -29.18
CA PRO A 77 -8.18 10.43 -30.45
C PRO A 77 -7.47 9.69 -31.59
N ILE A 78 -6.70 8.65 -31.29
CA ILE A 78 -5.94 7.86 -32.27
C ILE A 78 -6.85 6.74 -32.80
N ALA A 79 -7.22 6.82 -34.08
CA ALA A 79 -8.11 5.84 -34.69
C ALA A 79 -7.49 4.43 -34.81
N MET A 80 -6.16 4.35 -34.93
CA MET A 80 -5.43 3.11 -35.16
C MET A 80 -5.15 2.36 -33.84
N LYS A 81 -6.10 1.52 -33.40
CA LYS A 81 -6.01 0.76 -32.14
C LYS A 81 -4.80 -0.17 -32.02
N GLY A 82 -4.27 -0.64 -33.15
CA GLY A 82 -3.07 -1.50 -33.19
C GLY A 82 -1.74 -0.75 -33.19
N HIS A 83 -1.76 0.59 -33.19
CA HIS A 83 -0.55 1.42 -33.28
C HIS A 83 0.06 1.67 -31.90
N PHE A 84 1.39 1.79 -31.84
CA PHE A 84 2.14 2.07 -30.60
C PHE A 84 1.60 3.29 -29.85
N PHE A 85 1.37 4.41 -30.53
CA PHE A 85 0.84 5.63 -29.92
C PHE A 85 -0.52 5.45 -29.25
N PHE A 86 -1.36 4.54 -29.74
CA PHE A 86 -2.63 4.23 -29.08
C PHE A 86 -2.38 3.65 -27.69
N ASN A 87 -1.52 2.63 -27.61
CA ASN A 87 -1.15 1.99 -26.33
C ASN A 87 -0.45 2.99 -25.38
N THR A 88 0.43 3.84 -25.92
CA THR A 88 1.09 4.90 -25.15
C THR A 88 0.11 5.90 -24.56
N TRP A 89 -0.86 6.36 -25.35
CA TRP A 89 -1.85 7.33 -24.89
C TRP A 89 -2.77 6.71 -23.83
N THR A 90 -3.25 5.47 -24.04
CA THR A 90 -4.11 4.80 -23.06
C THR A 90 -3.37 4.54 -21.75
N THR A 91 -2.10 4.14 -21.82
CA THR A 91 -1.26 3.88 -20.63
C THR A 91 -0.99 5.16 -19.85
N THR A 92 -0.55 6.23 -20.50
CA THR A 92 -0.25 7.50 -19.81
C THR A 92 -1.49 8.14 -19.20
N THR A 93 -2.65 8.06 -19.88
CA THR A 93 -3.91 8.58 -19.35
C THR A 93 -4.44 7.76 -18.17
N MET A 94 -4.21 6.44 -18.19
CA MET A 94 -4.54 5.55 -17.09
C MET A 94 -3.66 5.85 -15.85
N ILE A 95 -2.33 6.01 -16.04
CA ILE A 95 -1.42 6.42 -14.95
C ILE A 95 -1.84 7.77 -14.36
N ALA A 96 -2.11 8.77 -15.20
CA ALA A 96 -2.57 10.08 -14.74
C ALA A 96 -3.87 9.97 -13.91
N SER A 97 -4.83 9.18 -14.40
CA SER A 97 -6.09 8.96 -13.70
C SER A 97 -5.87 8.20 -12.37
N MET A 98 -4.93 7.26 -12.28
CA MET A 98 -4.62 6.57 -11.02
C MET A 98 -4.10 7.59 -10.01
N LEU A 99 -3.10 8.40 -10.41
CA LEU A 99 -2.49 9.42 -9.54
C LEU A 99 -3.52 10.42 -9.00
N GLU A 100 -4.47 10.85 -9.82
CA GLU A 100 -5.57 11.73 -9.39
C GLU A 100 -6.48 11.09 -8.32
N ASN A 101 -6.59 9.75 -8.33
CA ASN A 101 -7.56 9.03 -7.50
C ASN A 101 -6.97 8.33 -6.28
N LEU A 102 -5.64 8.23 -6.17
CA LEU A 102 -4.95 7.69 -4.98
C LEU A 102 -5.28 8.47 -3.70
N ASP A 103 -5.48 9.79 -3.82
CA ASP A 103 -5.77 10.68 -2.70
C ASP A 103 -7.27 10.97 -2.53
N THR A 104 -8.15 10.17 -3.12
CA THR A 104 -9.60 10.28 -2.92
C THR A 104 -10.06 9.53 -1.66
N GLU A 105 -11.36 9.59 -1.38
CA GLU A 105 -11.99 8.85 -0.28
C GLU A 105 -12.41 7.44 -0.72
N ALA A 106 -12.21 7.06 -1.99
CA ALA A 106 -12.56 5.74 -2.50
C ALA A 106 -11.82 4.65 -1.74
N ASP A 107 -12.52 3.66 -1.17
CA ASP A 107 -11.97 2.49 -0.49
C ASP A 107 -11.28 1.56 -1.50
N ILE A 108 -11.87 1.40 -2.70
CA ILE A 108 -11.39 0.51 -3.78
C ILE A 108 -11.41 1.26 -5.13
N LEU A 109 -10.32 1.15 -5.90
CA LEU A 109 -10.28 1.51 -7.33
C LEU A 109 -10.32 0.23 -8.17
N LEU A 110 -11.28 0.14 -9.08
CA LEU A 110 -11.36 -0.94 -10.05
C LEU A 110 -10.98 -0.41 -11.44
N LEU A 111 -9.96 -0.98 -12.05
CA LEU A 111 -9.46 -0.59 -13.36
C LEU A 111 -9.97 -1.56 -14.44
N ASP A 112 -10.62 -1.00 -15.47
CA ASP A 112 -10.84 -1.71 -16.73
C ASP A 112 -9.56 -1.55 -17.57
N ARG A 113 -8.62 -2.49 -17.35
CA ARG A 113 -7.21 -2.50 -17.83
C ARG A 113 -6.29 -1.49 -17.12
N GLY A 114 -5.03 -1.85 -17.01
CA GLY A 114 -4.01 -1.05 -16.31
C GLY A 114 -2.61 -1.27 -16.89
N VAL A 115 -1.61 -1.22 -16.02
CA VAL A 115 -0.19 -1.32 -16.42
C VAL A 115 0.08 -2.69 -17.04
N PHE A 116 -0.43 -3.78 -16.47
CA PHE A 116 -0.15 -5.12 -16.97
C PHE A 116 -0.72 -5.33 -18.38
N ASP A 117 -1.98 -4.94 -18.62
CA ASP A 117 -2.61 -5.05 -19.94
C ASP A 117 -1.83 -4.28 -21.01
N SER A 118 -1.25 -3.12 -20.66
CA SER A 118 -0.42 -2.33 -21.59
C SER A 118 0.84 -3.06 -22.08
N ILE A 119 1.45 -3.89 -21.22
CA ILE A 119 2.63 -4.71 -21.58
C ILE A 119 2.20 -5.86 -22.51
N VAL A 120 1.04 -6.47 -22.25
CA VAL A 120 0.48 -7.50 -23.13
C VAL A 120 0.23 -6.95 -24.53
N TRP A 121 -0.36 -5.75 -24.65
CA TRP A 121 -0.54 -5.10 -25.94
C TRP A 121 0.77 -4.71 -26.61
N LEU A 122 1.75 -4.23 -25.85
CA LEU A 122 3.07 -3.89 -26.37
C LEU A 122 3.75 -5.11 -27.01
N GLU A 123 3.67 -6.27 -26.35
CA GLU A 123 4.27 -7.50 -26.87
C GLU A 123 3.52 -8.01 -28.11
N ASP A 124 2.18 -7.93 -28.16
CA ASP A 124 1.42 -8.28 -29.38
C ASP A 124 1.79 -7.34 -30.56
N GLN A 125 1.91 -6.03 -30.29
CA GLN A 125 2.31 -5.04 -31.29
C GLN A 125 3.74 -5.27 -31.79
N SER A 126 4.66 -5.64 -30.90
CA SER A 126 6.04 -5.98 -31.28
C SER A 126 6.10 -7.23 -32.15
N ARG A 127 5.36 -8.29 -31.80
CA ARG A 127 5.26 -9.51 -32.63
C ARG A 127 4.60 -9.25 -33.99
N ALA A 128 3.75 -8.23 -34.08
CA ALA A 128 3.16 -7.76 -35.34
C ALA A 128 4.08 -6.81 -36.15
N GLY A 129 5.32 -6.57 -35.70
CA GLY A 129 6.28 -5.70 -36.36
C GLY A 129 5.92 -4.21 -36.32
N GLN A 130 5.02 -3.80 -35.42
CA GLN A 130 4.56 -2.41 -35.28
C GLN A 130 5.45 -1.58 -34.33
N VAL A 131 6.36 -2.24 -33.61
CA VAL A 131 7.22 -1.62 -32.58
C VAL A 131 8.62 -2.20 -32.73
N THR A 132 9.62 -1.33 -32.77
CA THR A 132 11.03 -1.75 -32.80
C THR A 132 11.46 -2.35 -31.45
N PRO A 133 12.51 -3.19 -31.41
CA PRO A 133 13.01 -3.74 -30.15
C PRO A 133 13.38 -2.68 -29.11
N GLU A 134 13.93 -1.55 -29.55
CA GLU A 134 14.33 -0.44 -28.67
C GLU A 134 13.12 0.31 -28.11
N GLU A 135 12.12 0.64 -28.94
CA GLU A 135 10.85 1.23 -28.47
C GLU A 135 10.14 0.32 -27.48
N ARG A 136 10.12 -0.99 -27.75
CA ARG A 136 9.55 -1.98 -26.83
C ARG A 136 10.26 -1.93 -25.49
N LYS A 137 11.59 -1.94 -25.48
CA LYS A 137 12.39 -1.89 -24.25
C LYS A 137 12.11 -0.61 -23.46
N ILE A 138 12.20 0.55 -24.09
CA ILE A 138 12.00 1.86 -23.43
C ILE A 138 10.58 1.96 -22.86
N PHE A 139 9.57 1.59 -23.64
CA PHE A 139 8.18 1.67 -23.18
C PHE A 139 7.91 0.68 -22.05
N ARG A 140 8.46 -0.53 -22.15
CA ARG A 140 8.35 -1.53 -21.10
C ARG A 140 9.00 -1.05 -19.81
N ASP A 141 10.22 -0.54 -19.87
CA ASP A 141 10.95 0.00 -18.71
C ASP A 141 10.20 1.19 -18.09
N PHE A 142 9.59 2.04 -18.93
CA PHE A 142 8.73 3.12 -18.47
C PHE A 142 7.51 2.57 -17.73
N ALA A 143 6.72 1.68 -18.35
CA ALA A 143 5.48 1.16 -17.76
C ALA A 143 5.73 0.30 -16.52
N LEU A 144 6.83 -0.45 -16.49
CA LEU A 144 7.26 -1.27 -15.35
C LEU A 144 8.09 -0.51 -14.32
N LEU A 145 8.25 0.80 -14.45
CA LEU A 145 8.85 1.61 -13.40
C LEU A 145 8.12 1.33 -12.08
N ASP A 146 8.90 1.04 -11.04
CA ASP A 146 8.37 0.55 -9.76
C ASP A 146 7.24 1.44 -9.21
N ARG A 147 7.39 2.76 -9.36
CA ARG A 147 6.42 3.77 -8.92
C ARG A 147 5.09 3.76 -9.67
N TRP A 148 5.03 3.19 -10.87
CA TRP A 148 3.79 3.04 -11.63
C TRP A 148 3.18 1.67 -11.37
N ARG A 149 3.98 0.59 -11.42
CA ARG A 149 3.45 -0.76 -11.21
C ARG A 149 2.90 -0.94 -9.79
N SER A 150 3.58 -0.38 -8.78
CA SER A 150 3.19 -0.50 -7.36
C SER A 150 1.90 0.27 -7.02
N LEU A 151 1.37 1.05 -7.96
CA LEU A 151 0.05 1.65 -7.82
C LEU A 151 -1.07 0.61 -7.94
N THR A 152 -0.82 -0.55 -8.56
CA THR A 152 -1.76 -1.67 -8.67
C THR A 152 -1.44 -2.71 -7.59
N ASP A 153 -2.39 -3.01 -6.71
CA ASP A 153 -2.21 -4.01 -5.64
C ASP A 153 -2.47 -5.44 -6.11
N LEU A 154 -3.38 -5.60 -7.08
CA LEU A 154 -3.85 -6.89 -7.57
C LEU A 154 -4.21 -6.81 -9.05
N THR A 155 -3.75 -7.79 -9.82
CA THR A 155 -4.10 -7.97 -11.22
C THR A 155 -4.87 -9.27 -11.41
N CYS A 156 -6.14 -9.16 -11.75
CA CYS A 156 -7.00 -10.28 -12.08
C CYS A 156 -6.94 -10.55 -13.59
N VAL A 157 -6.40 -11.69 -13.99
CA VAL A 157 -6.25 -12.08 -15.40
C VAL A 157 -7.34 -13.08 -15.76
N LEU A 158 -8.31 -12.63 -16.55
CA LEU A 158 -9.40 -13.47 -17.02
C LEU A 158 -9.05 -14.01 -18.41
N THR A 159 -8.97 -15.33 -18.52
CA THR A 159 -8.72 -16.01 -19.79
C THR A 159 -10.00 -16.68 -20.29
N VAL A 160 -10.05 -16.88 -21.61
CA VAL A 160 -11.12 -17.66 -22.26
C VAL A 160 -10.58 -18.28 -23.53
N THR A 161 -11.07 -19.47 -23.87
CA THR A 161 -10.78 -20.11 -25.14
C THR A 161 -11.32 -19.28 -26.32
N PRO A 162 -10.62 -19.27 -27.47
CA PRO A 162 -11.09 -18.58 -28.67
C PRO A 162 -12.51 -18.94 -29.07
N GLU A 163 -12.87 -20.22 -28.96
CA GLU A 163 -14.18 -20.76 -29.33
C GLU A 163 -15.29 -20.14 -28.47
N VAL A 164 -15.11 -20.13 -27.14
CA VAL A 164 -16.09 -19.56 -26.21
C VAL A 164 -16.17 -18.04 -26.34
N ALA A 165 -15.04 -17.34 -26.54
CA ALA A 165 -15.05 -15.90 -26.80
C ALA A 165 -15.85 -15.53 -28.06
N MET A 166 -15.67 -16.28 -29.15
CA MET A 166 -16.42 -16.09 -30.39
C MET A 166 -17.92 -16.36 -30.22
N GLN A 167 -18.27 -17.40 -29.44
CA GLN A 167 -19.67 -17.68 -29.10
C GLN A 167 -20.29 -16.51 -28.32
N ARG A 168 -19.60 -16.00 -27.29
CA ARG A 168 -20.04 -14.84 -26.49
C ARG A 168 -20.20 -13.58 -27.32
N GLU A 169 -19.29 -13.34 -28.26
CA GLU A 169 -19.39 -12.19 -29.17
C GLU A 169 -20.61 -12.30 -30.07
N ASN A 170 -20.82 -13.44 -30.72
CA ASN A 170 -21.96 -13.66 -31.62
C ASN A 170 -23.30 -13.63 -30.88
N ALA A 171 -23.36 -14.13 -29.64
CA ALA A 171 -24.56 -14.06 -28.81
C ALA A 171 -25.00 -12.62 -28.49
N SER A 172 -24.07 -11.66 -28.53
CA SER A 172 -24.35 -10.24 -28.30
C SER A 172 -24.77 -9.45 -29.55
N LEU A 173 -24.75 -10.09 -30.73
CA LEU A 173 -25.07 -9.46 -32.00
C LEU A 173 -26.47 -9.89 -32.49
N LEU A 174 -27.24 -8.93 -33.03
CA LEU A 174 -28.51 -9.22 -33.71
C LEU A 174 -28.33 -10.08 -34.96
N VAL A 175 -27.16 -9.96 -35.61
CA VAL A 175 -26.75 -10.79 -36.75
C VAL A 175 -25.34 -11.29 -36.45
N PRO A 176 -25.14 -12.62 -36.28
CA PRO A 176 -23.82 -13.20 -36.07
C PRO A 176 -22.88 -12.79 -37.20
N ARG A 177 -21.66 -12.39 -36.85
CA ARG A 177 -20.61 -12.05 -37.82
C ARG A 177 -19.35 -12.80 -37.46
N SER A 178 -18.72 -13.41 -38.47
CA SER A 178 -17.31 -13.78 -38.38
C SER A 178 -16.50 -12.47 -38.39
N GLY A 179 -16.37 -11.82 -37.24
CA GLY A 179 -15.70 -10.52 -37.12
C GLY A 179 -14.25 -10.56 -37.64
N SER A 180 -13.83 -9.50 -38.34
CA SER A 180 -12.51 -9.39 -38.99
C SER A 180 -11.36 -9.03 -38.04
N ILE A 181 -11.66 -8.54 -36.83
CA ILE A 181 -10.66 -8.05 -35.85
C ILE A 181 -10.42 -9.09 -34.75
N VAL A 182 -11.49 -9.58 -34.11
CA VAL A 182 -11.42 -10.65 -33.12
C VAL A 182 -11.71 -11.96 -33.83
N SER A 183 -10.70 -12.49 -34.52
CA SER A 183 -10.78 -13.82 -35.14
C SER A 183 -10.23 -14.87 -34.16
N GLY A 184 -10.59 -16.14 -34.35
CA GLY A 184 -10.01 -17.25 -33.57
C GLY A 184 -8.47 -17.22 -33.60
N LYS A 185 -7.87 -16.92 -34.76
CA LYS A 185 -6.40 -16.77 -34.90
C LYS A 185 -5.84 -15.63 -34.07
N PHE A 186 -6.52 -14.48 -34.04
CA PHE A 186 -6.12 -13.35 -33.20
C PHE A 186 -6.21 -13.71 -31.71
N LEU A 187 -7.31 -14.34 -31.27
CA LEU A 187 -7.51 -14.74 -29.89
C LEU A 187 -6.47 -15.78 -29.42
N SER A 188 -6.16 -16.78 -30.25
CA SER A 188 -5.09 -17.74 -29.95
C SER A 188 -3.73 -17.06 -29.82
N ARG A 189 -3.40 -16.14 -30.74
CA ARG A 189 -2.16 -15.35 -30.67
C ARG A 189 -2.10 -14.51 -29.40
N TYR A 190 -3.18 -13.79 -29.10
CA TYR A 190 -3.28 -12.93 -27.93
C TYR A 190 -3.15 -13.72 -26.63
N ASN A 191 -3.81 -14.88 -26.51
CA ASN A 191 -3.68 -15.76 -25.34
C ASN A 191 -2.23 -16.25 -25.15
N SER A 192 -1.52 -16.58 -26.24
CA SER A 192 -0.11 -16.93 -26.16
C SER A 192 0.76 -15.76 -25.68
N VAL A 193 0.51 -14.54 -26.16
CA VAL A 193 1.21 -13.33 -25.70
C VAL A 193 0.93 -13.06 -24.23
N LEU A 194 -0.33 -13.15 -23.82
CA LEU A 194 -0.76 -12.96 -22.44
C LEU A 194 -0.05 -13.93 -21.50
N ALA A 195 0.00 -15.22 -21.85
CA ALA A 195 0.70 -16.22 -21.06
C ALA A 195 2.21 -15.93 -20.94
N THR A 196 2.88 -15.59 -22.05
CA THR A 196 4.31 -15.23 -22.02
C THR A 196 4.57 -14.02 -21.12
N VAL A 197 3.77 -12.96 -21.26
CA VAL A 197 3.96 -11.74 -20.45
C VAL A 197 3.67 -12.02 -18.98
N ARG A 198 2.59 -12.76 -18.69
CA ARG A 198 2.20 -13.17 -17.32
C ARG A 198 3.34 -13.90 -16.61
N GLU A 199 4.02 -14.82 -17.27
CA GLU A 199 5.19 -15.53 -16.73
C GLU A 199 6.39 -14.59 -16.55
N ASP A 200 6.67 -13.76 -17.56
CA ASP A 200 7.81 -12.84 -17.61
C ASP A 200 7.73 -11.70 -16.57
N VAL A 201 6.55 -11.41 -16.01
CA VAL A 201 6.37 -10.42 -14.94
C VAL A 201 5.78 -11.00 -13.65
N ASP A 202 5.85 -12.32 -13.44
CA ASP A 202 5.26 -13.01 -12.28
C ASP A 202 5.71 -12.41 -10.94
N ASP A 203 7.02 -12.13 -10.80
CA ASP A 203 7.58 -11.55 -9.58
C ASP A 203 7.28 -10.05 -9.40
N LEU A 204 6.69 -9.39 -10.41
CA LEU A 204 6.46 -7.95 -10.43
C LEU A 204 5.01 -7.55 -10.12
N PHE A 205 4.06 -8.49 -10.15
CA PHE A 205 2.66 -8.19 -9.86
C PHE A 205 2.03 -9.30 -9.02
N ASN A 206 1.03 -8.94 -8.22
CA ASN A 206 0.22 -9.94 -7.55
C ASN A 206 -0.92 -10.36 -8.47
N PHE A 207 -0.98 -11.64 -8.82
CA PHE A 207 -1.96 -12.14 -9.78
C PHE A 207 -3.05 -13.02 -9.16
N VAL A 208 -4.22 -12.97 -9.80
CA VAL A 208 -5.29 -13.96 -9.69
C VAL A 208 -5.70 -14.35 -11.09
N ASP A 209 -5.31 -15.55 -11.51
CA ASP A 209 -5.60 -16.09 -12.82
C ASP A 209 -6.91 -16.89 -12.80
N ILE A 210 -7.83 -16.59 -13.72
CA ILE A 210 -9.14 -17.27 -13.80
C ILE A 210 -9.45 -17.60 -15.25
N ASP A 211 -9.57 -18.90 -15.55
CA ASP A 211 -10.17 -19.35 -16.80
C ASP A 211 -11.69 -19.22 -16.69
N THR A 212 -12.31 -18.57 -17.67
CA THR A 212 -13.75 -18.36 -17.72
C THR A 212 -14.44 -19.26 -18.74
N SER A 213 -13.74 -20.19 -19.38
CA SER A 213 -14.23 -20.99 -20.50
C SER A 213 -15.36 -21.94 -20.09
N GLU A 214 -15.23 -22.58 -18.93
CA GLU A 214 -16.16 -23.63 -18.46
C GLU A 214 -16.99 -23.21 -17.24
N HIS A 215 -16.77 -22.00 -16.72
CA HIS A 215 -17.42 -21.53 -15.51
C HIS A 215 -18.58 -20.60 -15.80
N GLU A 216 -19.70 -20.82 -15.10
CA GLU A 216 -20.81 -19.87 -15.11
C GLU A 216 -20.35 -18.50 -14.58
N PRO A 217 -20.86 -17.38 -15.14
CA PRO A 217 -20.46 -16.04 -14.71
C PRO A 217 -20.57 -15.81 -13.20
N ARG A 218 -21.60 -16.38 -12.55
CA ARG A 218 -21.79 -16.27 -11.10
C ARG A 218 -20.62 -16.89 -10.32
N HIS A 219 -20.11 -18.03 -10.77
CA HIS A 219 -18.97 -18.69 -10.14
C HIS A 219 -17.69 -17.85 -10.29
N VAL A 220 -17.44 -17.32 -11.48
CA VAL A 220 -16.30 -16.43 -11.76
C VAL A 220 -16.34 -15.18 -10.86
N HIS A 221 -17.50 -14.51 -10.77
CA HIS A 221 -17.66 -13.33 -9.92
C HIS A 221 -17.46 -13.64 -8.44
N HIS A 222 -17.96 -14.80 -7.99
CA HIS A 222 -17.79 -15.25 -6.62
C HIS A 222 -16.32 -15.51 -6.28
N HIS A 223 -15.60 -16.20 -7.18
CA HIS A 223 -14.17 -16.45 -7.03
C HIS A 223 -13.38 -15.15 -6.99
N LEU A 224 -13.64 -14.21 -7.91
CA LEU A 224 -13.00 -12.89 -7.92
C LEU A 224 -13.23 -12.11 -6.63
N ALA A 225 -14.46 -12.05 -6.15
CA ALA A 225 -14.80 -11.34 -4.92
C ALA A 225 -14.11 -11.97 -3.69
N SER A 226 -14.07 -13.31 -3.61
CA SER A 226 -13.36 -14.04 -2.56
C SER A 226 -11.86 -13.76 -2.58
N ALA A 227 -11.22 -13.88 -3.74
CA ALA A 227 -9.80 -13.60 -3.88
C ALA A 227 -9.48 -12.14 -3.53
N LEU A 228 -10.30 -11.19 -3.98
CA LEU A 228 -10.11 -9.77 -3.70
C LEU A 228 -10.22 -9.46 -2.19
N ILE A 229 -11.21 -10.02 -1.50
CA ILE A 229 -11.37 -9.87 -0.05
C ILE A 229 -10.16 -10.44 0.69
N GLU A 230 -9.71 -11.63 0.30
CA GLU A 230 -8.56 -12.29 0.93
C GLU A 230 -7.27 -11.48 0.74
N ARG A 231 -6.96 -11.06 -0.49
CA ARG A 231 -5.76 -10.27 -0.79
C ARG A 231 -5.80 -8.90 -0.13
N MET A 232 -6.95 -8.23 -0.13
CA MET A 232 -7.15 -6.95 0.55
C MET A 232 -7.03 -7.09 2.08
N HIS A 233 -7.45 -8.21 2.66
CA HIS A 233 -7.26 -8.47 4.09
C HIS A 233 -5.78 -8.53 4.45
N HIS A 234 -4.97 -9.30 3.71
CA HIS A 234 -3.53 -9.38 3.93
C HIS A 234 -2.83 -8.02 3.75
N TRP A 235 -3.27 -7.23 2.77
CA TRP A 235 -2.74 -5.90 2.51
C TRP A 235 -3.03 -4.91 3.65
N VAL A 236 -4.25 -4.93 4.21
CA VAL A 236 -4.68 -3.92 5.19
C VAL A 236 -4.44 -4.31 6.63
N ASP A 237 -4.31 -5.61 6.92
CA ASP A 237 -4.08 -6.15 8.25
C ASP A 237 -2.85 -7.08 8.27
N PRO A 238 -1.65 -6.55 7.94
CA PRO A 238 -0.44 -7.36 7.93
C PRO A 238 -0.11 -7.86 9.34
N GLU A 239 0.67 -8.95 9.39
CA GLU A 239 1.30 -9.35 10.64
C GLU A 239 2.40 -8.36 11.02
N ILE A 240 2.37 -7.89 12.26
CA ILE A 240 3.32 -6.93 12.80
C ILE A 240 4.04 -7.51 14.00
N ALA A 241 5.25 -7.03 14.25
CA ALA A 241 6.06 -7.42 15.38
C ALA A 241 5.56 -6.77 16.68
N ALA A 242 5.54 -7.55 17.75
CA ALA A 242 5.20 -7.10 19.10
C ALA A 242 6.04 -7.86 20.13
N ILE A 243 6.07 -7.36 21.36
CA ILE A 243 6.66 -8.04 22.52
C ILE A 243 5.63 -8.15 23.65
N PRO A 244 5.78 -9.10 24.59
CA PRO A 244 4.98 -9.11 25.81
C PRO A 244 5.13 -7.79 26.58
N ARG A 245 4.02 -7.28 27.12
CA ARG A 245 4.02 -6.05 27.94
C ARG A 245 4.99 -6.14 29.12
N ALA A 246 5.03 -7.30 29.78
CA ALA A 246 5.94 -7.54 30.90
C ALA A 246 7.41 -7.32 30.51
N THR A 247 7.79 -7.67 29.27
CA THR A 247 9.14 -7.43 28.75
C THR A 247 9.42 -5.93 28.60
N ALA A 248 8.47 -5.16 28.07
CA ALA A 248 8.60 -3.70 27.96
C ALA A 248 8.71 -3.04 29.36
N GLU A 249 7.86 -3.45 30.30
CA GLU A 249 7.85 -2.94 31.67
C GLU A 249 9.16 -3.22 32.41
N ALA A 250 9.69 -4.44 32.28
CA ALA A 250 10.95 -4.84 32.87
C ALA A 250 12.15 -4.09 32.26
N LEU A 251 12.12 -3.86 30.94
CA LEU A 251 13.21 -3.20 30.23
C LEU A 251 13.29 -1.70 30.55
N PHE A 252 12.15 -0.99 30.50
CA PHE A 252 12.12 0.47 30.67
C PHE A 252 12.06 0.91 32.14
N GLY A 253 11.45 0.12 33.04
CA GLY A 253 11.24 0.55 34.41
C GLY A 253 10.53 1.91 34.46
N ASP A 254 11.19 2.93 35.04
CA ASP A 254 10.72 4.32 35.10
C ASP A 254 11.34 5.25 34.04
N GLN A 255 12.26 4.73 33.22
CA GLN A 255 12.90 5.52 32.17
C GLN A 255 12.10 5.42 30.87
N PRO A 256 11.65 6.54 30.26
CA PRO A 256 10.86 6.49 29.02
C PRO A 256 11.71 6.30 27.76
N VAL A 257 13.02 6.56 27.85
CA VAL A 257 13.97 6.49 26.73
C VAL A 257 15.18 5.68 27.16
N LEU A 258 15.57 4.72 26.31
CA LEU A 258 16.74 3.88 26.51
C LEU A 258 17.69 3.97 25.32
N ASP A 259 18.97 3.73 25.57
CA ASP A 259 19.95 3.52 24.51
C ASP A 259 19.61 2.23 23.74
N LEU A 260 19.57 2.34 22.41
CA LEU A 260 19.14 1.25 21.55
C LEU A 260 20.16 0.11 21.50
N ALA A 261 21.45 0.42 21.41
CA ALA A 261 22.51 -0.57 21.26
C ALA A 261 22.60 -1.52 22.46
N SER A 262 22.43 -0.99 23.67
CA SER A 262 22.47 -1.78 24.91
C SER A 262 21.18 -2.56 25.20
N SER A 263 20.04 -2.16 24.63
CA SER A 263 18.72 -2.67 25.04
C SER A 263 18.06 -3.59 24.02
N ILE A 264 18.45 -3.51 22.74
CA ILE A 264 17.74 -4.22 21.65
C ILE A 264 17.76 -5.75 21.77
N GLY A 265 18.83 -6.32 22.35
CA GLY A 265 18.94 -7.77 22.51
C GLY A 265 17.85 -8.38 23.39
N ALA A 266 17.29 -7.61 24.33
CA ALA A 266 16.15 -8.06 25.13
C ALA A 266 14.86 -8.11 24.30
N ILE A 267 14.64 -7.12 23.43
CA ILE A 267 13.49 -7.06 22.53
C ILE A 267 13.55 -8.22 21.54
N GLN A 268 14.69 -8.41 20.87
CA GLN A 268 14.87 -9.39 19.80
C GLN A 268 14.58 -10.84 20.23
N ARG A 269 14.80 -11.17 21.51
CA ARG A 269 14.52 -12.52 22.05
C ARG A 269 13.04 -12.81 22.27
N GLU A 270 12.23 -11.78 22.44
CA GLU A 270 10.82 -11.90 22.87
C GLU A 270 9.84 -11.46 21.76
N VAL A 271 10.33 -11.18 20.54
CA VAL A 271 9.48 -10.75 19.43
C VAL A 271 8.52 -11.87 19.03
N VAL A 272 7.24 -11.51 18.97
CA VAL A 272 6.18 -12.31 18.37
C VAL A 272 5.57 -11.57 17.19
N SER A 273 4.91 -12.29 16.30
CA SER A 273 4.16 -11.71 15.18
C SER A 273 2.71 -12.14 15.24
N ARG A 274 1.80 -11.17 15.06
CA ARG A 274 0.36 -11.42 14.98
C ARG A 274 -0.29 -10.37 14.06
N PRO A 275 -1.48 -10.63 13.51
CA PRO A 275 -2.23 -9.63 12.77
C PRO A 275 -2.44 -8.36 13.59
N ARG A 276 -2.28 -7.20 12.95
CA ARG A 276 -2.38 -5.91 13.63
C ARG A 276 -3.71 -5.71 14.35
N SER A 277 -4.83 -6.08 13.73
CA SER A 277 -6.16 -5.95 14.31
C SER A 277 -6.35 -6.76 15.60
N VAL A 278 -5.60 -7.87 15.76
CA VAL A 278 -5.57 -8.69 16.97
C VAL A 278 -4.76 -7.98 18.06
N LEU A 279 -3.55 -7.51 17.72
CA LEU A 279 -2.67 -6.81 18.67
C LEU A 279 -3.24 -5.47 19.14
N GLU A 280 -4.05 -4.78 18.33
CA GLU A 280 -4.73 -3.55 18.75
C GLU A 280 -5.77 -3.79 19.86
N ARG A 281 -6.23 -5.03 20.05
CA ARG A 281 -7.22 -5.43 21.07
C ARG A 281 -6.61 -6.18 22.26
N ASP A 282 -5.39 -6.68 22.12
CA ASP A 282 -4.71 -7.47 23.14
C ASP A 282 -3.79 -6.58 23.99
N GLU A 283 -4.18 -6.32 25.24
CA GLU A 283 -3.39 -5.50 26.15
C GLU A 283 -2.13 -6.21 26.66
N GLY A 284 -2.01 -7.52 26.48
CA GLY A 284 -0.83 -8.30 26.89
C GLY A 284 0.42 -8.03 26.04
N PHE A 285 0.28 -7.33 24.91
CA PHE A 285 1.37 -7.05 23.99
C PHE A 285 1.59 -5.55 23.78
N VAL A 286 2.83 -5.23 23.38
CA VAL A 286 3.27 -3.90 22.97
C VAL A 286 3.81 -4.00 21.55
N GLN A 287 3.21 -3.25 20.64
CA GLN A 287 3.51 -3.26 19.20
C GLN A 287 4.81 -2.50 18.92
N LEU A 288 5.69 -3.06 18.09
CA LEU A 288 6.92 -2.38 17.69
C LEU A 288 6.63 -1.40 16.55
N VAL A 289 7.09 -0.17 16.71
CA VAL A 289 6.94 0.92 15.74
C VAL A 289 8.33 1.42 15.37
N ALA A 290 8.65 1.43 14.08
CA ALA A 290 9.83 2.13 13.57
C ALA A 290 9.46 3.61 13.40
N ALA A 291 10.27 4.51 13.95
CA ALA A 291 10.02 5.96 13.94
C ALA A 291 11.26 6.72 13.48
N ALA A 292 11.10 7.68 12.56
CA ALA A 292 12.15 8.59 12.14
C ALA A 292 11.90 9.98 12.73
N VAL A 293 12.93 10.56 13.37
CA VAL A 293 13.02 12.00 13.59
C VAL A 293 13.76 12.61 12.40
N LEU A 294 13.07 13.52 11.70
CA LEU A 294 13.56 14.09 10.45
C LEU A 294 14.27 15.41 10.74
N ARG A 295 15.50 15.54 10.26
CA ARG A 295 16.36 16.69 10.52
C ARG A 295 16.84 17.38 9.25
N ASN A 296 17.10 18.66 9.36
CA ASN A 296 17.79 19.44 8.33
C ASN A 296 18.53 20.59 9.01
N ASP A 297 19.85 20.65 8.87
CA ASP A 297 20.68 21.75 9.39
C ASP A 297 20.45 22.01 10.90
N GLY A 298 20.48 20.93 11.69
CA GLY A 298 20.28 20.97 13.15
C GLY A 298 18.86 21.34 13.61
N LYS A 299 17.90 21.44 12.69
CA LYS A 299 16.48 21.61 12.97
C LYS A 299 15.75 20.29 12.85
N VAL A 300 14.70 20.11 13.65
CA VAL A 300 13.79 18.96 13.61
C VAL A 300 12.49 19.37 12.93
N LEU A 301 11.94 18.47 12.13
CA LEU A 301 10.68 18.68 11.45
C LEU A 301 9.51 18.53 12.42
N LEU A 302 8.79 19.63 12.66
CA LEU A 302 7.57 19.65 13.45
C LEU A 302 6.37 19.26 12.60
N VAL A 303 5.63 18.29 13.13
CA VAL A 303 4.48 17.69 12.48
C VAL A 303 3.23 18.03 13.28
N ARG A 304 2.16 18.48 12.60
CA ARG A 304 0.92 18.92 13.26
C ARG A 304 -0.30 18.16 12.74
N ARG A 305 -1.12 17.64 13.65
CA ARG A 305 -2.42 17.04 13.32
C ARG A 305 -3.41 18.15 12.96
N SER A 306 -4.05 18.03 11.80
CA SER A 306 -4.77 19.16 11.18
C SER A 306 -6.28 19.21 11.43
N ALA A 307 -6.94 18.12 11.85
CA ALA A 307 -8.38 18.12 12.12
C ALA A 307 -8.68 18.45 13.58
N GLU A 308 -9.73 19.25 13.85
CA GLU A 308 -10.26 19.48 15.19
C GLU A 308 -11.05 18.27 15.72
N ASP A 309 -11.68 17.51 14.81
CA ASP A 309 -12.40 16.26 15.10
C ASP A 309 -11.48 15.01 15.16
N ASP A 310 -10.16 15.20 15.13
CA ASP A 310 -9.22 14.08 15.29
C ASP A 310 -9.22 13.64 16.77
N GLU A 311 -9.87 12.51 17.07
CA GLU A 311 -9.83 11.89 18.40
C GLU A 311 -8.39 11.76 18.92
N LYS A 312 -7.41 11.55 18.03
CA LYS A 312 -6.00 11.47 18.41
C LYS A 312 -5.37 12.82 18.69
N ARG A 313 -5.85 13.92 18.12
CA ARG A 313 -5.43 15.26 18.53
C ARG A 313 -5.84 15.54 19.98
N VAL A 314 -7.05 15.14 20.35
CA VAL A 314 -7.58 15.26 21.72
C VAL A 314 -6.88 14.26 22.68
N THR A 315 -6.55 13.07 22.18
CA THR A 315 -6.00 11.98 22.98
C THR A 315 -4.46 12.09 23.11
N PHE A 316 -3.72 12.26 22.04
CA PHE A 316 -2.26 12.17 22.07
C PHE A 316 -1.57 13.54 22.03
N GLY A 317 -2.30 14.62 21.75
CA GLY A 317 -1.72 15.95 21.53
C GLY A 317 -1.70 16.32 20.06
N ARG A 318 -1.40 17.60 19.80
CA ARG A 318 -1.53 18.20 18.46
C ARG A 318 -0.25 18.06 17.64
N ASP A 319 0.90 18.02 18.30
CA ASP A 319 2.22 18.20 17.71
C ASP A 319 3.09 16.94 17.91
N LEU A 320 3.88 16.57 16.91
CA LEU A 320 4.76 15.40 16.90
C LEU A 320 6.08 15.70 16.19
N LEU A 321 7.14 14.99 16.59
CA LEU A 321 8.51 15.16 16.06
C LEU A 321 8.99 13.98 15.20
N TRP A 322 8.15 12.97 15.03
CA TRP A 322 8.52 11.76 14.32
C TRP A 322 7.43 11.28 13.36
N LYS A 323 7.83 10.41 12.44
CA LYS A 323 6.95 9.71 11.50
C LYS A 323 7.38 8.26 11.39
N GLY A 324 6.42 7.34 11.29
CA GLY A 324 6.74 5.92 11.37
C GLY A 324 5.68 4.97 10.84
N CYS A 325 5.98 3.69 11.01
CA CYS A 325 5.13 2.54 10.69
C CYS A 325 5.36 1.42 11.70
N HIS A 326 4.44 0.46 11.75
CA HIS A 326 4.68 -0.76 12.51
C HIS A 326 5.82 -1.56 11.87
N VAL A 327 6.59 -2.24 12.71
CA VAL A 327 7.60 -3.18 12.23
C VAL A 327 6.87 -4.42 11.71
N PRO A 328 7.15 -4.89 10.48
CA PRO A 328 6.50 -6.09 9.93
C PRO A 328 6.93 -7.34 10.70
N ARG A 329 6.27 -8.47 10.44
CA ARG A 329 6.65 -9.78 10.95
C ARG A 329 8.12 -10.13 10.61
N PRO A 330 8.93 -10.64 11.56
CA PRO A 330 10.22 -11.25 11.24
C PRO A 330 10.11 -12.47 10.33
N ASP A 331 10.86 -12.43 9.24
CA ASP A 331 10.88 -13.47 8.19
C ASP A 331 11.47 -14.81 8.68
N ALA A 332 12.37 -14.77 9.67
CA ALA A 332 13.04 -15.96 10.20
C ALA A 332 13.43 -15.81 11.69
N SER A 333 13.69 -16.95 12.34
CA SER A 333 14.31 -16.95 13.68
C SER A 333 15.72 -16.36 13.59
N GLY A 334 15.96 -15.24 14.25
CA GLY A 334 17.26 -14.57 14.26
C GLY A 334 17.35 -13.32 13.36
N THR A 335 16.27 -12.92 12.69
CA THR A 335 16.25 -11.65 11.96
C THR A 335 16.51 -10.46 12.90
N ASP A 336 17.37 -9.54 12.46
CA ASP A 336 17.70 -8.31 13.18
C ASP A 336 16.50 -7.34 13.13
N VAL A 337 15.89 -7.13 14.29
CA VAL A 337 14.72 -6.26 14.46
C VAL A 337 15.02 -4.81 14.07
N VAL A 338 16.26 -4.34 14.26
CA VAL A 338 16.66 -2.98 13.87
C VAL A 338 16.74 -2.87 12.36
N ALA A 339 17.35 -3.85 11.69
CA ALA A 339 17.44 -3.88 10.24
C ALA A 339 16.05 -3.90 9.60
N MET A 340 15.13 -4.72 10.13
CA MET A 340 13.74 -4.73 9.68
C MET A 340 13.01 -3.41 9.91
N ALA A 341 13.15 -2.83 11.11
CA ALA A 341 12.54 -1.55 11.45
C ALA A 341 13.04 -0.45 10.52
N SER A 342 14.36 -0.44 10.23
CA SER A 342 14.99 0.48 9.30
C SER A 342 14.44 0.32 7.88
N SER A 343 14.40 -0.90 7.35
CA SER A 343 13.91 -1.19 6.00
C SER A 343 12.44 -0.80 5.83
N ALA A 344 11.57 -1.17 6.77
CA ALA A 344 10.16 -0.81 6.74
C ALA A 344 9.95 0.71 6.82
N LEU A 345 10.74 1.39 7.66
CA LEU A 345 10.70 2.84 7.80
C LEU A 345 11.20 3.56 6.54
N GLU A 346 12.24 3.04 5.90
CA GLU A 346 12.76 3.57 4.63
C GLU A 346 11.71 3.50 3.52
N GLU A 347 11.11 2.32 3.31
CA GLU A 347 10.03 2.14 2.34
C GLU A 347 8.86 3.08 2.63
N ARG A 348 8.48 3.16 3.90
CA ARG A 348 7.42 4.07 4.34
C ARG A 348 7.72 5.53 4.02
N LEU A 349 8.94 5.99 4.28
CA LEU A 349 9.33 7.37 4.00
C LEU A 349 9.42 7.63 2.49
N LYS A 350 9.89 6.66 1.69
CA LYS A 350 9.89 6.76 0.22
C LYS A 350 8.47 6.93 -0.34
N GLU A 351 7.54 6.09 0.11
CA GLU A 351 6.12 6.18 -0.27
C GLU A 351 5.54 7.55 0.11
N ASP A 352 5.71 7.94 1.38
CA ASP A 352 5.14 9.16 1.90
C ASP A 352 5.70 10.40 1.21
N PHE A 353 7.00 10.43 0.96
CA PHE A 353 7.68 11.58 0.37
C PHE A 353 7.77 11.52 -1.14
N TYR A 354 7.26 10.47 -1.79
CA TYR A 354 7.37 10.25 -3.23
C TYR A 354 8.83 10.26 -3.68
N LEU A 355 9.72 9.62 -2.92
CA LEU A 355 11.15 9.55 -3.18
C LEU A 355 11.50 8.20 -3.83
N ALA A 356 12.41 8.22 -4.80
CA ALA A 356 12.98 6.97 -5.36
C ALA A 356 14.00 6.35 -4.40
N ARG A 357 14.75 7.19 -3.68
CA ARG A 357 15.72 6.79 -2.67
C ARG A 357 15.80 7.82 -1.55
N LEU A 358 16.27 7.39 -0.37
CA LEU A 358 16.74 8.32 0.65
C LEU A 358 18.20 8.64 0.36
N ASP A 359 18.57 9.92 0.38
CA ASP A 359 19.97 10.35 0.18
C ASP A 359 20.78 10.28 1.48
N SER A 360 20.22 9.70 2.54
CA SER A 360 20.86 9.57 3.86
C SER A 360 20.38 8.31 4.55
N GLU A 361 21.28 7.70 5.32
CA GLU A 361 21.01 6.48 6.07
C GLU A 361 20.20 6.80 7.34
N LEU A 362 19.28 5.88 7.68
CA LEU A 362 18.58 5.87 8.95
C LEU A 362 19.55 5.45 10.05
N ARG A 363 19.89 6.36 10.97
CA ARG A 363 20.82 6.09 12.06
C ARG A 363 20.04 5.63 13.29
N PRO A 364 20.24 4.41 13.80
CA PRO A 364 19.59 3.98 15.04
C PRO A 364 19.93 4.95 16.17
N TRP A 365 18.93 5.39 16.93
CA TRP A 365 19.10 6.40 17.97
C TRP A 365 18.75 5.87 19.35
N VAL A 366 17.47 5.62 19.62
CA VAL A 366 16.98 5.24 20.95
C VAL A 366 15.76 4.32 20.86
N LEU A 367 15.44 3.67 21.96
CA LEU A 367 14.13 3.09 22.18
C LEU A 367 13.29 4.06 23.01
N VAL A 368 12.01 4.19 22.67
CA VAL A 368 11.07 5.01 23.43
C VAL A 368 9.82 4.22 23.78
N TRP A 369 9.41 4.28 25.04
CA TRP A 369 8.19 3.67 25.52
C TRP A 369 7.64 4.48 26.68
N SER A 370 6.35 4.79 26.65
CA SER A 370 5.72 5.60 27.68
C SER A 370 4.65 4.80 28.40
N ARG A 371 4.60 4.93 29.73
CA ARG A 371 3.52 4.39 30.58
C ARG A 371 2.22 5.21 30.47
N ASN A 372 2.21 6.28 29.68
CA ASN A 372 0.99 7.01 29.35
C ASN A 372 -0.05 6.02 28.80
N PRO A 373 -1.23 5.86 29.44
CA PRO A 373 -2.25 4.89 29.04
C PRO A 373 -2.63 4.94 27.56
N ARG A 374 -2.43 6.10 26.93
CA ARG A 374 -2.73 6.35 25.53
C ARG A 374 -1.68 5.72 24.60
N GLU A 375 -0.39 5.76 24.96
CA GLU A 375 0.74 5.30 24.12
C GLU A 375 1.35 3.97 24.56
N VAL A 376 0.93 3.44 25.72
CA VAL A 376 1.47 2.22 26.36
C VAL A 376 1.38 0.94 25.52
N ARG A 377 0.67 1.00 24.39
CA ARG A 377 0.50 -0.12 23.45
C ARG A 377 1.55 -0.16 22.34
N HIS A 378 2.38 0.87 22.20
CA HIS A 378 3.43 0.92 21.19
C HIS A 378 4.78 1.12 21.87
N LEU A 379 5.85 0.58 21.30
CA LEU A 379 7.25 0.83 21.64
C LEU A 379 7.96 1.28 20.37
N GLY A 380 8.62 2.44 20.44
CA GLY A 380 9.31 3.06 19.33
C GLY A 380 10.77 2.61 19.23
N ILE A 381 11.17 2.09 18.07
CA ILE A 381 12.55 1.96 17.63
C ILE A 381 12.85 3.20 16.80
N VAL A 382 13.58 4.13 17.39
CA VAL A 382 13.73 5.49 16.85
C VAL A 382 15.04 5.62 16.09
N PHE A 383 14.94 6.18 14.89
CA PHE A 383 16.03 6.49 13.99
C PHE A 383 16.12 8.00 13.79
N ASP A 384 17.34 8.47 13.60
CA ASP A 384 17.63 9.83 13.16
C ASP A 384 17.86 9.83 11.65
N LEU A 385 17.23 10.77 10.93
CA LEU A 385 17.39 10.93 9.49
C LEU A 385 17.66 12.38 9.14
N GLU A 386 18.88 12.66 8.67
CA GLU A 386 19.21 13.96 8.07
C GLU A 386 18.66 14.02 6.65
N ILE A 387 18.03 15.13 6.30
CA ILE A 387 17.54 15.45 4.96
C ILE A 387 18.49 16.51 4.40
N PRO A 388 19.56 16.13 3.68
CA PRO A 388 20.59 17.08 3.24
C PRO A 388 20.07 18.05 2.18
N ASN A 389 19.10 17.62 1.37
CA ASN A 389 18.54 18.43 0.31
C ASN A 389 17.55 19.47 0.88
N ALA A 390 17.99 20.74 0.92
CA ALA A 390 17.19 21.86 1.42
C ALA A 390 15.90 22.09 0.63
N GLU A 391 15.86 21.78 -0.67
CA GLU A 391 14.65 21.91 -1.48
C GLU A 391 13.63 20.83 -1.13
N LEU A 392 14.08 19.60 -0.91
CA LEU A 392 13.24 18.53 -0.37
C LEU A 392 12.72 18.91 1.02
N ALA A 393 13.60 19.37 1.91
CA ALA A 393 13.24 19.80 3.25
C ALA A 393 12.16 20.91 3.24
N ARG A 394 12.27 21.89 2.33
CA ARG A 394 11.24 22.92 2.11
C ARG A 394 9.96 22.36 1.49
N SER A 395 10.05 21.43 0.55
CA SER A 395 8.87 20.81 -0.08
C SER A 395 8.10 19.93 0.90
N LEU A 396 8.79 19.37 1.90
CA LEU A 396 8.17 18.67 3.01
C LEU A 396 7.38 19.64 3.89
N THR A 397 7.88 20.85 4.15
CA THR A 397 7.10 21.88 4.86
C THR A 397 5.89 22.30 4.03
N GLY A 398 4.68 22.05 4.55
CA GLY A 398 3.42 22.30 3.85
C GLY A 398 2.74 21.04 3.31
N LYS A 399 3.44 19.89 3.23
CA LYS A 399 2.84 18.64 2.75
C LYS A 399 1.83 18.08 3.75
N VAL A 400 0.71 17.58 3.24
CA VAL A 400 -0.37 16.96 4.01
C VAL A 400 -0.41 15.47 3.70
N PHE A 401 -0.42 14.64 4.74
CA PHE A 401 -0.43 13.18 4.64
C PHE A 401 -1.74 12.63 5.19
N LYS A 402 -2.34 11.68 4.46
CA LYS A 402 -3.41 10.85 5.00
C LYS A 402 -2.81 9.77 5.91
N ARG A 403 -3.29 9.66 7.15
CA ARG A 403 -2.90 8.60 8.09
C ARG A 403 -3.81 7.37 7.98
N ASP A 404 -5.07 7.60 7.69
CA ASP A 404 -6.15 6.62 7.54
C ASP A 404 -7.21 7.19 6.59
N ARG A 405 -8.29 6.44 6.33
CA ARG A 405 -9.43 6.93 5.54
C ARG A 405 -10.40 7.80 6.32
N ASN A 406 -10.35 7.78 7.65
CA ASN A 406 -11.20 8.59 8.51
C ASN A 406 -10.73 10.05 8.62
N ARG A 407 -10.13 10.59 7.55
CA ARG A 407 -9.77 12.00 7.38
C ARG A 407 -8.69 12.52 8.32
N THR A 408 -7.97 11.66 9.03
CA THR A 408 -6.83 12.09 9.83
C THR A 408 -5.71 12.58 8.92
N ARG A 409 -5.57 13.90 8.82
CA ARG A 409 -4.56 14.58 8.02
C ARG A 409 -3.47 15.13 8.92
N ILE A 410 -2.24 14.77 8.59
CA ILE A 410 -1.05 15.27 9.26
C ILE A 410 -0.39 16.28 8.32
N LYS A 411 -0.15 17.50 8.82
CA LYS A 411 0.55 18.55 8.07
C LYS A 411 1.95 18.72 8.64
N LEU A 412 2.96 18.60 7.79
CA LEU A 412 4.33 19.00 8.12
C LEU A 412 4.36 20.54 8.14
N GLN A 413 4.71 21.15 9.26
CA GLN A 413 4.62 22.60 9.41
C GLN A 413 5.95 23.27 9.11
N GLU A 414 6.95 23.01 9.95
CA GLU A 414 8.17 23.82 9.99
C GLU A 414 9.36 23.01 10.50
N LEU A 415 10.55 23.50 10.19
CA LEU A 415 11.82 23.02 10.73
C LEU A 415 12.23 23.95 11.87
N VAL A 416 12.35 23.41 13.09
CA VAL A 416 12.58 24.19 14.32
C VAL A 416 13.77 23.61 15.08
N ARG A 417 14.56 24.47 15.74
CA ARG A 417 15.66 23.98 16.59
C ARG A 417 15.10 23.28 17.84
N PRO A 418 15.71 22.18 18.31
CA PRO A 418 15.26 21.50 19.54
C PRO A 418 15.17 22.41 20.76
N THR A 419 16.15 23.30 20.96
CA THR A 419 16.16 24.25 22.08
C THR A 419 14.98 25.23 22.03
N GLU A 420 14.57 25.64 20.84
CA GLU A 420 13.41 26.50 20.64
C GLU A 420 12.11 25.74 20.89
N LEU A 421 11.99 24.49 20.42
CA LEU A 421 10.83 23.64 20.72
C LEU A 421 10.69 23.42 22.23
N HIS A 422 11.79 23.18 22.93
CA HIS A 422 11.80 23.00 24.38
C HIS A 422 11.37 24.28 25.12
N ALA A 423 11.81 25.46 24.65
CA ALA A 423 11.35 26.74 25.19
C ALA A 423 9.84 26.98 24.94
N ARG A 424 9.34 26.66 23.73
CA ARG A 424 7.91 26.74 23.39
C ARG A 424 7.05 25.75 24.18
N MET A 425 7.60 24.60 24.57
CA MET A 425 6.93 23.64 25.43
C MET A 425 6.81 24.14 26.88
N ALA A 426 7.81 24.89 27.36
CA ALA A 426 7.83 25.47 28.70
C ALA A 426 7.05 26.80 28.84
N SER A 427 6.61 27.40 27.73
CA SER A 427 5.92 28.70 27.75
C SER A 427 4.52 28.59 28.39
N ALA A 428 4.18 29.57 29.21
CA ALA A 428 2.89 29.67 29.88
C ALA A 428 1.79 30.02 28.85
N GLY A 429 1.25 28.99 28.20
CA GLY A 429 0.23 29.16 27.16
C GLY A 429 -0.09 27.90 26.36
N GLY A 430 0.72 26.84 26.47
CA GLY A 430 0.46 25.59 25.76
C GLY A 430 0.61 25.73 24.24
N GLU A 431 1.51 26.61 23.78
CA GLU A 431 1.78 26.84 22.35
C GLU A 431 2.18 25.57 21.60
N LEU A 432 2.84 24.62 22.30
CA LEU A 432 3.22 23.33 21.77
C LEU A 432 2.58 22.21 22.59
N GLN A 433 1.79 21.35 21.95
CA GLN A 433 1.15 20.19 22.59
C GLN A 433 1.76 18.90 22.03
N LEU A 434 3.00 18.63 22.44
CA LEU A 434 3.71 17.40 22.05
C LEU A 434 3.07 16.18 22.70
N GLU A 435 2.96 15.12 21.90
CA GLU A 435 2.67 13.77 22.39
C GLU A 435 3.82 13.21 23.24
N SER A 436 3.57 12.15 24.04
CA SER A 436 4.53 11.75 25.09
C SER A 436 5.87 11.35 24.51
N TRP A 437 5.91 10.51 23.47
CA TRP A 437 7.18 10.17 22.80
C TRP A 437 7.93 11.40 22.29
N SER A 438 7.23 12.36 21.70
CA SER A 438 7.88 13.57 21.17
C SER A 438 8.47 14.43 22.29
N ARG A 439 7.81 14.49 23.45
CA ARG A 439 8.35 15.14 24.65
C ARG A 439 9.56 14.39 25.20
N ASP A 440 9.46 13.08 25.38
CA ASP A 440 10.52 12.25 25.94
C ASP A 440 11.79 12.29 25.06
N LEU A 441 11.62 12.26 23.73
CA LEU A 441 12.71 12.41 22.76
C LEU A 441 13.34 13.81 22.79
N LEU A 442 12.52 14.87 22.90
CA LEU A 442 13.02 16.24 22.97
C LEU A 442 13.82 16.49 24.26
N ASP A 443 13.32 16.01 25.39
CA ASP A 443 14.01 16.12 26.68
C ASP A 443 15.34 15.35 26.67
N HIS A 444 15.37 14.16 26.05
CA HIS A 444 16.59 13.39 25.87
C HIS A 444 17.61 14.12 24.98
N GLU A 445 17.17 14.70 23.87
CA GLU A 445 18.01 15.49 22.95
C GLU A 445 18.64 16.70 23.66
N VAL A 446 17.84 17.47 24.40
CA VAL A 446 18.31 18.68 25.10
C VAL A 446 19.32 18.32 26.19
N ARG A 447 19.10 17.24 26.94
CA ARG A 447 20.07 16.75 27.94
C ARG A 447 21.40 16.34 27.30
N ARG A 448 21.35 15.71 26.12
CA ARG A 448 22.56 15.32 25.36
C ARG A 448 23.31 16.55 24.83
N GLY A 449 22.59 17.54 24.30
CA GLY A 449 23.17 18.78 23.75
C GLY A 449 23.73 19.72 24.82
N GLY A 450 23.17 19.72 26.03
CA GLY A 450 23.66 20.51 27.18
C GLY A 450 24.91 19.95 27.86
N GLY A 451 25.36 18.74 27.48
CA GLY A 451 26.49 18.03 28.09
C GLY A 451 27.88 18.33 27.52
N VAL A 452 28.03 19.31 26.60
CA VAL A 452 29.34 19.69 26.02
C VAL A 452 29.88 21.00 26.63
N SER A 453 29.57 21.25 27.90
CA SER A 453 30.16 22.34 28.67
C SER A 453 30.28 21.94 30.15
N GLN A 454 31.12 20.94 30.42
CA GLN A 454 31.86 20.81 31.68
C GLN A 454 33.28 20.36 31.38
#